data_AF-A0A8H6U1N2-F1
#
_entry.id   AF-A0A8H6U1N2-F1
#
_cell.length_a   1.000
_cell.length_b   1.000
_cell.length_c   1.000
_cell.angle_alpha   90.00
_cell.angle_beta   90.00
_cell.angle_gamma   90.00
#
_symmetry.space_group_name_H-M   'P 1'
#
loop_
_entity.id
_entity.type
_entity.pdbx_description
1 polymer ?
#
loop_
_entity_poly.entity_id
_entity_poly.type
_entity_poly.pdbx_seq_one_letter_code
_entity_poly.pdbx_strand_id
1 'polypeptide(L)'
;MHSIQSLLSLPYLGFLDMNNAAYVATRKLLLSQANPYFSAGAKFSGIGYACFEFFPFPAGSDIFPLVITAIFGTDNDDEIMTSLYLIVNNTAGLGLIHESQSIYDSTSYTQSWFAWANSYFAEMLLDLAKRKPGLIFKTNEPYVPGH
;
A
#
# COMPACT_ATOMS: atom_id res chain seq x y z
N MET A 1 -1.85 13.90 -8.40
CA MET A 1 -0.55 13.59 -7.75
C MET A 1 -0.66 13.84 -6.25
N HIS A 2 -1.52 13.10 -5.52
CA HIS A 2 -1.94 13.52 -4.17
C HIS A 2 -1.66 12.51 -3.04
N SER A 3 -1.26 11.26 -3.30
CA SER A 3 -1.12 10.23 -2.25
C SER A 3 0.32 9.80 -1.91
N ILE A 4 1.30 10.06 -2.79
CA ILE A 4 2.72 9.73 -2.51
C ILE A 4 3.34 10.68 -1.47
N GLN A 5 2.80 11.88 -1.25
CA GLN A 5 3.38 12.86 -0.30
C GLN A 5 2.88 12.65 1.14
N SER A 6 2.88 11.40 1.64
CA SER A 6 2.53 11.08 3.02
C SER A 6 3.78 10.80 3.86
N LEU A 7 3.68 10.96 5.18
CA LEU A 7 4.76 10.59 6.11
C LEU A 7 5.19 9.11 5.97
N LEU A 8 4.31 8.26 5.45
CA LEU A 8 4.58 6.85 5.24
C LEU A 8 5.58 6.60 4.09
N SER A 9 5.67 7.51 3.11
CA SER A 9 6.51 7.36 1.92
C SER A 9 7.92 7.92 2.09
N LEU A 10 8.28 8.46 3.25
CA LEU A 10 9.59 9.06 3.48
C LEU A 10 10.77 8.13 3.11
N PRO A 11 10.71 6.80 3.36
CA PRO A 11 11.75 5.88 2.88
C PRO A 11 11.76 5.70 1.37
N TYR A 12 10.58 5.56 0.77
CA TYR A 12 10.44 5.45 -0.68
C TYR A 12 11.00 6.69 -1.41
N LEU A 13 10.76 7.89 -0.86
CA LEU A 13 11.25 9.15 -1.40
C LEU A 13 12.74 9.41 -1.09
N GLY A 14 13.39 8.54 -0.32
CA GLY A 14 14.81 8.67 0.04
C GLY A 14 15.11 9.73 1.10
N PHE A 15 14.11 10.25 1.82
CA PHE A 15 14.32 11.25 2.87
C PHE A 15 14.81 10.63 4.19
N LEU A 16 14.38 9.41 4.50
CA LEU A 16 14.77 8.68 5.72
C LEU A 16 15.05 7.21 5.39
N ASP A 17 15.90 6.55 6.17
CA ASP A 17 16.01 5.09 6.11
C ASP A 17 14.74 4.44 6.70
N MET A 18 14.31 3.29 6.16
CA MET A 18 13.15 2.55 6.67
C MET A 18 13.34 2.08 8.13
N ASN A 19 14.59 1.95 8.59
CA ASN A 19 14.95 1.58 9.96
C ASN A 19 15.20 2.80 10.86
N ASN A 20 14.99 4.02 10.37
CA ASN A 20 15.14 5.22 11.19
C ASN A 20 14.14 5.18 12.37
N ALA A 21 14.64 5.33 13.60
CA ALA A 21 13.81 5.19 14.80
C ALA A 21 12.62 6.17 14.84
N ALA A 22 12.79 7.41 14.34
CA ALA A 22 11.71 8.37 14.25
C ALA A 22 10.67 7.93 13.20
N TYR A 23 11.12 7.45 12.04
CA TYR A 23 10.21 6.92 11.02
C TYR A 23 9.42 5.72 11.53
N VAL A 24 10.06 4.75 12.20
CA VAL A 24 9.38 3.57 12.76
C VAL A 24 8.33 3.97 13.79
N ALA A 25 8.63 4.93 14.67
CA ALA A 25 7.67 5.44 15.65
C ALA A 25 6.48 6.15 14.96
N THR A 26 6.77 7.00 13.97
CA THR A 26 5.74 7.69 13.18
C THR A 26 4.86 6.70 12.40
N ARG A 27 5.46 5.71 11.74
CA ARG A 27 4.76 4.65 11.01
C ARG A 27 3.78 3.92 11.93
N LYS A 28 4.21 3.54 13.13
CA LYS A 28 3.36 2.86 14.11
C LYS A 28 2.16 3.71 14.51
N LEU A 29 2.34 5.03 14.67
CA LEU A 29 1.23 5.95 14.95
C LEU A 29 0.27 6.03 13.76
N LEU A 30 0.80 6.18 12.55
CA LEU A 30 0.01 6.30 11.31
C LEU A 30 -0.84 5.06 11.05
N LEU A 31 -0.31 3.87 11.30
CA LEU A 31 -0.98 2.58 11.13
C LEU A 31 -1.79 2.14 12.37
N SER A 32 -2.25 3.10 13.18
CA SER A 32 -3.01 2.84 14.39
C SER A 32 -4.28 3.69 14.45
N GLN A 33 -5.19 3.32 15.35
CA GLN A 33 -6.43 4.08 15.65
C GLN A 33 -6.18 5.51 16.16
N ALA A 34 -4.92 5.87 16.47
CA ALA A 34 -4.56 7.25 16.80
C ALA A 34 -4.56 8.16 15.56
N ASN A 35 -4.45 7.60 14.35
CA ASN A 35 -4.59 8.34 13.10
C ASN A 35 -6.07 8.40 12.70
N PRO A 36 -6.69 9.59 12.58
CA PRO A 36 -8.11 9.72 12.22
C PRO A 36 -8.44 9.20 10.81
N TYR A 37 -7.44 9.02 9.94
CA TYR A 37 -7.60 8.45 8.61
C TYR A 37 -7.31 6.94 8.55
N PHE A 38 -6.92 6.34 9.68
CA PHE A 38 -6.81 4.89 9.79
C PHE A 38 -8.19 4.30 9.99
N SER A 39 -8.54 3.35 9.14
CA SER A 39 -9.78 2.60 9.26
C SER A 39 -9.52 1.11 9.35
N ALA A 40 -10.30 0.43 10.18
CA ALA A 40 -10.25 -1.02 10.34
C ALA A 40 -11.63 -1.60 10.02
N GLY A 41 -11.77 -2.21 8.85
CA GLY A 41 -12.94 -2.98 8.45
C GLY A 41 -12.86 -4.44 8.88
N ALA A 42 -13.94 -5.18 8.64
CA ALA A 42 -14.02 -6.60 9.00
C ALA A 42 -13.05 -7.49 8.18
N LYS A 43 -12.77 -7.11 6.93
CA LYS A 43 -11.89 -7.85 6.02
C LYS A 43 -10.46 -7.35 6.03
N PHE A 44 -10.26 -6.06 6.26
CA PHE A 44 -8.93 -5.43 6.22
C PHE A 44 -8.90 -4.07 6.89
N SER A 45 -7.69 -3.62 7.24
CA SER A 45 -7.40 -2.32 7.83
C SER A 45 -6.30 -1.61 7.07
N GLY A 46 -6.23 -0.29 7.23
CA GLY A 46 -5.23 0.54 6.58
C GLY A 46 -5.54 2.02 6.68
N ILE A 47 -4.62 2.82 6.15
CA ILE A 47 -4.78 4.27 6.10
C ILE A 47 -5.46 4.58 4.79
N GLY A 48 -6.61 5.23 4.86
CA GLY A 48 -7.23 5.80 3.68
C GLY A 48 -6.93 7.29 3.55
N TYR A 49 -7.51 7.88 2.52
CA TYR A 49 -7.58 9.33 2.38
C TYR A 49 -9.04 9.74 2.28
N ALA A 50 -9.34 10.99 2.61
CA ALA A 50 -10.65 11.55 2.37
C ALA A 50 -10.74 11.99 0.91
N CYS A 51 -11.26 11.13 0.02
CA CYS A 51 -11.74 11.60 -1.27
C CYS A 51 -13.14 12.20 -1.05
N PHE A 52 -13.19 13.50 -0.72
CA PHE A 52 -14.44 14.20 -0.36
C PHE A 52 -15.47 14.28 -1.51
N GLU A 53 -15.13 13.85 -2.73
CA GLU A 53 -15.96 14.08 -3.91
C GLU A 53 -16.65 12.84 -4.51
N PHE A 54 -16.27 11.60 -4.16
CA PHE A 54 -16.72 10.42 -4.93
C PHE A 54 -17.40 9.28 -4.16
N PHE A 55 -17.43 9.29 -2.82
CA PHE A 55 -18.08 8.23 -2.05
C PHE A 55 -18.94 8.74 -0.89
N PRO A 56 -20.11 8.11 -0.62
CA PRO A 56 -20.94 8.39 0.56
C PRO A 56 -20.37 7.80 1.85
N PHE A 57 -19.14 7.26 1.82
CA PHE A 57 -18.51 6.60 2.95
C PHE A 57 -17.69 7.58 3.80
N PRO A 58 -17.48 7.30 5.11
CA PRO A 58 -16.65 8.13 5.96
C PRO A 58 -15.24 8.32 5.39
N ALA A 59 -14.67 9.52 5.60
CA ALA A 59 -13.27 9.82 5.31
C ALA A 59 -12.34 8.71 5.85
N GLY A 60 -11.41 8.21 5.02
CA GLY A 60 -10.48 7.15 5.43
C GLY A 60 -10.93 5.72 5.10
N SER A 61 -12.13 5.53 4.53
CA SER A 61 -12.62 4.21 4.07
C SER A 61 -11.99 3.72 2.76
N ASP A 62 -11.15 4.55 2.14
CA ASP A 62 -10.50 4.35 0.83
C ASP A 62 -9.00 4.11 1.00
N ILE A 63 -8.57 2.85 1.11
CA ILE A 63 -7.22 2.47 1.59
C ILE A 63 -6.13 2.48 0.51
N PHE A 64 -6.50 2.39 -0.76
CA PHE A 64 -5.54 2.32 -1.86
C PHE A 64 -5.12 3.72 -2.32
N PRO A 65 -3.90 3.90 -2.86
CA PRO A 65 -2.79 2.93 -2.96
C PRO A 65 -1.81 2.99 -1.77
N LEU A 66 -2.21 3.54 -0.61
CA LEU A 66 -1.31 3.72 0.55
C LEU A 66 -0.74 2.40 1.10
N VAL A 67 -1.44 1.28 0.89
CA VAL A 67 -0.92 -0.06 1.19
C VAL A 67 0.39 -0.38 0.45
N ILE A 68 0.57 0.09 -0.78
CA ILE A 68 1.81 -0.11 -1.55
C ILE A 68 2.96 0.66 -0.90
N THR A 69 2.69 1.91 -0.47
CA THR A 69 3.64 2.72 0.29
C THR A 69 4.04 2.07 1.62
N ALA A 70 3.12 1.37 2.27
CA ALA A 70 3.42 0.63 3.48
C ALA A 70 4.50 -0.43 3.23
N ILE A 71 4.47 -1.14 2.09
CA ILE A 71 5.44 -2.18 1.73
C ILE A 71 6.86 -1.60 1.55
N PHE A 72 7.00 -0.45 0.88
CA PHE A 72 8.30 0.21 0.71
C PHE A 72 8.95 0.65 2.03
N GLY A 73 8.14 0.89 3.05
CA GLY A 73 8.58 1.38 4.35
C GLY A 73 8.79 0.32 5.42
N THR A 74 8.88 -0.97 5.06
CA THR A 74 9.09 -2.05 6.03
C THR A 74 9.95 -3.18 5.47
N ASP A 75 10.70 -3.81 6.37
CA ASP A 75 11.49 -5.02 6.08
C ASP A 75 10.92 -6.28 6.75
N ASN A 76 9.75 -6.17 7.39
CA ASN A 76 9.06 -7.29 8.02
C ASN A 76 8.29 -8.12 6.98
N ASP A 77 8.71 -9.37 6.78
CA ASP A 77 8.13 -10.28 5.79
C ASP A 77 6.63 -10.54 6.01
N ASP A 78 6.18 -10.70 7.26
CA ASP A 78 4.77 -10.96 7.58
C ASP A 78 3.89 -9.74 7.24
N GLU A 79 4.40 -8.53 7.49
CA GLU A 79 3.70 -7.28 7.17
C GLU A 79 3.61 -7.07 5.65
N ILE A 80 4.70 -7.36 4.93
CA ILE A 80 4.75 -7.32 3.47
C ILE A 80 3.76 -8.31 2.88
N MET A 81 3.79 -9.57 3.33
CA MET A 81 2.89 -10.61 2.83
C MET A 81 1.42 -10.28 3.12
N THR A 82 1.11 -9.80 4.32
CA THR A 82 -0.24 -9.33 4.67
C THR A 82 -0.72 -8.24 3.72
N SER A 83 0.15 -7.27 3.42
CA SER A 83 -0.14 -6.17 2.49
C SER A 83 -0.32 -6.65 1.05
N LEU A 84 0.51 -7.60 0.59
CA LEU A 84 0.39 -8.21 -0.72
C LEU A 84 -0.92 -9.00 -0.88
N TYR A 85 -1.27 -9.82 0.11
CA TYR A 85 -2.56 -10.53 0.12
C TYR A 85 -3.73 -9.57 0.11
N LEU A 86 -3.61 -8.44 0.82
CA LEU A 86 -4.63 -7.40 0.81
C LEU A 86 -4.83 -6.85 -0.62
N ILE A 87 -3.74 -6.53 -1.31
CA ILE A 87 -3.79 -6.00 -2.68
C ILE A 87 -4.42 -7.03 -3.64
N VAL A 88 -3.91 -8.26 -3.66
CA VAL A 88 -4.34 -9.29 -4.62
C VAL A 88 -5.78 -9.72 -4.40
N ASN A 89 -6.26 -9.76 -3.16
CA ASN A 89 -7.65 -10.13 -2.86
C ASN A 89 -8.66 -9.01 -3.13
N ASN A 90 -8.22 -7.77 -3.37
CA ASN A 90 -9.08 -6.60 -3.54
C ASN A 90 -8.88 -5.92 -4.90
N THR A 91 -8.71 -6.70 -5.97
CA THR A 91 -8.67 -6.18 -7.35
C THR A 91 -10.04 -6.25 -8.06
N ALA A 92 -11.11 -6.59 -7.34
CA ALA A 92 -12.46 -6.84 -7.90
C ALA A 92 -12.47 -7.81 -9.11
N GLY A 93 -11.53 -8.77 -9.14
CA GLY A 93 -11.38 -9.72 -10.25
C GLY A 93 -10.74 -9.17 -11.53
N LEU A 94 -10.38 -7.89 -11.58
CA LEU A 94 -9.82 -7.24 -12.77
C LEU A 94 -8.29 -7.39 -12.89
N GLY A 95 -7.60 -7.79 -11.82
CA GLY A 95 -6.14 -7.87 -11.78
C GLY A 95 -5.43 -6.51 -11.89
N LEU A 96 -6.17 -5.41 -11.70
CA LEU A 96 -5.66 -4.05 -11.71
C LEU A 96 -5.81 -3.42 -10.32
N ILE A 97 -4.98 -2.41 -10.07
CA ILE A 97 -5.03 -1.60 -8.85
C ILE A 97 -5.99 -0.44 -9.07
N HIS A 98 -7.01 -0.38 -8.21
CA HIS A 98 -7.98 0.71 -8.17
C HIS A 98 -7.40 1.94 -7.50
N GLU A 99 -7.97 3.11 -7.81
CA GLU A 99 -7.60 4.34 -7.12
C GLU A 99 -7.95 4.24 -5.63
N SER A 100 -9.16 3.78 -5.33
CA SER A 100 -9.59 3.48 -3.98
C SER A 100 -10.41 2.18 -3.91
N GLN A 101 -10.42 1.58 -2.72
CA GLN A 101 -11.22 0.41 -2.41
C GLN A 101 -11.85 0.59 -1.03
N SER A 102 -13.18 0.44 -0.98
CA SER A 102 -13.93 0.54 0.28
C SER A 102 -13.62 -0.62 1.22
N ILE A 103 -13.38 -0.31 2.49
CA ILE A 103 -13.23 -1.30 3.57
C ILE A 103 -14.51 -2.05 3.91
N TYR A 104 -15.66 -1.47 3.54
CA TYR A 104 -16.98 -2.03 3.84
C TYR A 104 -17.45 -2.96 2.73
N ASP A 105 -17.10 -2.65 1.48
CA ASP A 105 -17.52 -3.40 0.29
C ASP A 105 -16.37 -3.54 -0.72
N SER A 106 -15.87 -4.77 -0.86
CA SER A 106 -14.79 -5.12 -1.80
C SER A 106 -15.20 -5.00 -3.28
N THR A 107 -16.48 -4.78 -3.57
CA THR A 107 -16.98 -4.52 -4.94
C THR A 107 -17.12 -3.02 -5.23
N SER A 108 -16.92 -2.17 -4.22
CA SER A 108 -17.00 -0.71 -4.33
C SER A 108 -15.60 -0.11 -4.43
N TYR A 109 -15.23 0.33 -5.63
CA TYR A 109 -13.93 0.92 -5.95
C TYR A 109 -14.08 2.06 -6.97
N THR A 110 -13.17 3.04 -6.95
CA THR A 110 -13.09 4.08 -7.99
C THR A 110 -12.01 3.77 -9.03
N GLN A 111 -12.27 4.21 -10.25
CA GLN A 111 -11.39 4.12 -11.41
C GLN A 111 -10.84 2.72 -11.65
N SER A 112 -11.56 1.93 -12.44
CA SER A 112 -11.17 0.57 -12.85
C SER A 112 -9.80 0.49 -13.56
N TRP A 113 -9.29 1.62 -14.08
CA TRP A 113 -7.96 1.70 -14.67
C TRP A 113 -7.23 2.96 -14.22
N PHE A 114 -6.40 2.81 -13.18
CA PHE A 114 -5.55 3.89 -12.69
C PHE A 114 -4.07 3.59 -12.99
N ALA A 115 -3.61 4.05 -14.15
CA ALA A 115 -2.28 3.76 -14.68
C ALA A 115 -1.14 4.07 -13.69
N TRP A 116 -1.28 5.12 -12.90
CA TRP A 116 -0.30 5.49 -11.88
C TRP A 116 -0.21 4.44 -10.76
N ALA A 117 -1.34 3.98 -10.19
CA ALA A 117 -1.32 2.95 -9.15
C ALA A 117 -0.81 1.60 -9.66
N ASN A 118 -1.13 1.24 -10.91
CA ASN A 118 -0.57 0.05 -11.56
C ASN A 118 0.95 0.14 -11.73
N SER A 119 1.45 1.31 -12.15
CA SER A 119 2.90 1.53 -12.29
C SER A 119 3.60 1.48 -10.93
N TYR A 120 2.99 2.07 -9.90
CA TYR A 120 3.51 2.06 -8.53
C TYR A 120 3.54 0.66 -7.91
N PHE A 121 2.52 -0.16 -8.20
CA PHE A 121 2.50 -1.57 -7.82
C PHE A 121 3.60 -2.38 -8.53
N ALA A 122 3.80 -2.14 -9.84
CA ALA A 122 4.87 -2.79 -10.59
C ALA A 122 6.25 -2.39 -10.06
N GLU A 123 6.46 -1.13 -9.72
CA GLU A 123 7.69 -0.64 -9.08
C GLU A 123 7.95 -1.32 -7.74
N MET A 124 6.91 -1.47 -6.91
CA MET A 124 7.00 -2.20 -5.64
C MET A 124 7.37 -3.68 -5.85
N LEU A 125 6.80 -4.34 -6.87
CA LEU A 125 7.19 -5.71 -7.20
C LEU A 125 8.65 -5.81 -7.62
N LEU A 126 9.17 -4.84 -8.39
CA LEU A 126 10.59 -4.82 -8.77
C LEU A 126 11.51 -4.58 -7.57
N ASP A 127 11.12 -3.72 -6.63
CA ASP A 127 11.84 -3.54 -5.37
C ASP A 127 11.90 -4.86 -4.59
N LEU A 128 10.76 -5.53 -4.38
CA LEU A 128 10.71 -6.84 -3.71
C LEU A 128 11.49 -7.91 -4.46
N ALA A 129 11.42 -7.93 -5.79
CA ALA A 129 12.16 -8.86 -6.63
C ALA A 129 13.68 -8.75 -6.41
N LYS A 130 14.16 -7.55 -6.10
CA LYS A 130 15.56 -7.29 -5.78
C LYS A 130 15.90 -7.60 -4.32
N ARG A 131 15.11 -7.13 -3.36
CA ARG A 131 15.47 -7.21 -1.92
C ARG A 131 14.97 -8.45 -1.19
N LYS A 132 13.82 -8.99 -1.59
CA LYS A 132 13.13 -10.13 -0.96
C LYS A 132 12.47 -11.04 -2.02
N PRO A 133 13.24 -11.59 -2.98
CA PRO A 133 12.70 -12.38 -4.09
C PRO A 133 11.87 -13.58 -3.63
N GLY A 134 12.25 -14.23 -2.53
CA GLY A 134 11.53 -15.38 -1.98
C GLY A 134 10.09 -15.10 -1.52
N LEU A 135 9.68 -13.83 -1.39
CA LEU A 135 8.30 -13.48 -1.08
C LEU A 135 7.38 -13.53 -2.31
N ILE A 136 7.93 -13.32 -3.51
CA ILE A 136 7.15 -13.19 -4.75
C ILE A 136 7.53 -14.21 -5.84
N PHE A 137 8.68 -14.87 -5.70
CA PHE A 137 9.16 -15.91 -6.61
C PHE A 137 9.34 -17.24 -5.90
N LYS A 138 9.38 -18.32 -6.70
CA LYS A 138 9.67 -19.67 -6.19
C LYS A 138 11.14 -19.86 -5.82
N THR A 139 12.01 -19.03 -6.35
CA THR A 139 13.45 -19.02 -6.07
C THR A 139 13.80 -17.76 -5.29
N ASN A 140 14.78 -17.85 -4.40
CA ASN A 140 15.25 -16.69 -3.64
C ASN A 140 16.39 -15.95 -4.37
N GLU A 141 16.30 -15.88 -5.70
CA GLU A 141 17.29 -15.23 -6.55
C GLU A 141 16.87 -13.78 -6.85
N PRO A 142 17.72 -12.78 -6.54
CA PRO A 142 17.40 -11.39 -6.82
C PRO A 142 17.23 -11.14 -8.32
N TYR A 143 16.19 -10.39 -8.67
CA TYR A 143 15.96 -9.94 -10.03
C TYR A 143 16.22 -8.43 -10.14
N VAL A 144 17.05 -8.03 -11.12
CA VAL A 144 17.31 -6.64 -11.45
C VAL A 144 17.08 -6.47 -12.95
N PRO A 145 16.12 -5.63 -13.38
CA PRO A 145 15.87 -5.39 -14.80
C PRO A 145 17.13 -4.89 -15.51
N GLY A 146 17.46 -5.50 -16.65
CA GLY A 146 18.56 -5.06 -17.51
C GLY A 146 19.96 -5.52 -17.10
N HIS A 147 20.07 -6.43 -16.12
CA HIS A 147 21.31 -7.14 -15.78
C HIS A 147 21.29 -8.59 -16.22
#